data_AF-U6GM72-F1
#
_entry.id   AF-U6GM72-F1
#
_cell.length_a   1.000
_cell.length_b   1.000
_cell.length_c   1.000
_cell.angle_alpha   90.00
_cell.angle_beta   90.00
_cell.angle_gamma   90.00
#
_symmetry.space_group_name_H-M   'P 1'
#
loop_
_entity.id
_entity.type
_entity.pdbx_description
1 polymer ?
#
loop_
_entity_poly.entity_id
_entity_poly.type
_entity_poly.pdbx_seq_one_letter_code
_entity_poly.pdbx_strand_id
1 'polypeptide(L)'
;MHIRLVLLCAAALERASTAYSLQQQQQQQQQQGGLNPADTGFLPSTDFLSAGPTEEFDYHEEEEEQQLENGNRLRSAAGAATGARAADPASFTDATISEEEFERISSSMKPCFQSEDRQACGSRVKEEDYPGGLHCPVSSCCSRTVIERGSIGGWCSKSWVYCSSSLIYEAEFSYGTCNCSAFRNRCPAGSDCFDTDFGPYCKCQTGLVETEGDFVCTCLGGYVSKKLSHEREQCVFQY
;
A
#
# COMPACT_ATOMS: atom_id res chain seq x y z
N MET A 1 -17.16 24.12 49.32
CA MET A 1 -17.95 24.59 48.16
C MET A 1 -17.62 23.79 46.88
N HIS A 2 -17.67 22.45 46.91
CA HIS A 2 -17.30 21.61 45.74
C HIS A 2 -18.42 20.72 45.19
N ILE A 3 -19.59 20.68 45.83
CA ILE A 3 -20.68 19.78 45.42
C ILE A 3 -21.49 20.36 44.24
N ARG A 4 -21.50 21.68 44.04
CA ARG A 4 -22.26 22.30 42.95
C ARG A 4 -21.62 22.19 41.56
N LEU A 5 -20.31 21.91 41.46
CA LEU A 5 -19.63 21.76 40.17
C LEU A 5 -19.87 20.38 39.54
N VAL A 6 -19.99 19.32 40.35
CA VAL A 6 -20.19 17.95 39.86
C VAL A 6 -21.60 17.75 39.28
N LEU A 7 -22.62 18.43 39.85
CA LEU A 7 -23.99 18.37 39.35
C LEU A 7 -24.20 19.06 37.99
N LEU A 8 -23.35 20.03 37.62
CA LEU A 8 -23.45 20.72 36.33
C LEU A 8 -22.87 19.88 35.17
N CYS A 9 -21.90 18.99 35.44
CA CYS A 9 -21.36 18.09 34.40
C CYS A 9 -22.32 16.94 34.05
N ALA A 10 -23.10 16.41 35.01
CA ALA A 10 -24.04 15.32 34.74
C ALA A 10 -25.19 15.74 33.81
N ALA A 11 -25.69 16.97 33.96
CA ALA A 11 -26.78 17.49 33.13
C ALA A 11 -26.36 17.81 31.67
N ALA A 12 -25.06 17.98 31.41
CA ALA A 12 -24.55 18.22 30.05
C ALA A 12 -24.43 16.92 29.24
N LEU A 13 -24.19 15.77 29.90
CA LEU A 13 -24.08 14.47 29.24
C LEU A 13 -25.43 13.93 28.74
N GLU A 14 -26.55 14.20 29.42
CA GLU A 14 -27.87 13.74 28.96
C GLU A 14 -28.38 14.49 27.72
N ARG A 15 -27.91 15.71 27.46
CA ARG A 15 -28.33 16.49 26.28
C ARG A 15 -27.56 16.15 25.01
N ALA A 16 -26.41 15.49 25.11
CA ALA A 16 -25.66 15.04 23.93
C ALA A 16 -26.27 13.75 23.33
N SER A 17 -26.87 12.90 24.16
CA SER A 17 -27.41 11.59 23.74
C SER A 17 -28.67 11.68 22.89
N THR A 18 -29.48 12.72 23.04
CA THR A 18 -30.74 12.88 22.29
C THR A 18 -30.57 13.52 20.92
N ALA A 19 -29.48 14.26 20.69
CA ALA A 19 -29.19 14.83 19.37
C ALA A 19 -28.74 13.75 18.36
N TYR A 20 -28.07 12.70 18.84
CA TYR A 20 -27.53 11.65 17.97
C TYR A 20 -28.60 10.70 17.42
N SER A 21 -29.65 10.40 18.20
CA SER A 21 -30.73 9.51 17.76
C SER A 21 -31.62 10.15 16.68
N LEU A 22 -31.84 11.47 16.75
CA LEU A 22 -32.63 12.22 15.76
C LEU A 22 -31.93 12.29 14.39
N GLN A 23 -30.60 12.40 14.38
CA GLN A 23 -29.83 12.44 13.14
C GLN A 23 -29.76 11.06 12.44
N GLN A 24 -29.68 9.96 13.20
CA GLN A 24 -29.76 8.61 12.65
C GLN A 24 -31.14 8.31 12.03
N GLN A 25 -32.22 8.81 12.64
CA GLN A 25 -33.57 8.59 12.13
C GLN A 25 -33.84 9.34 10.81
N GLN A 26 -33.25 10.53 10.61
CA GLN A 26 -33.33 11.26 9.34
C GLN A 26 -32.57 10.57 8.20
N GLN A 27 -31.43 9.94 8.48
CA GLN A 27 -30.65 9.22 7.46
C GLN A 27 -31.37 7.96 6.94
N GLN A 28 -32.12 7.26 7.79
CA GLN A 28 -32.91 6.10 7.36
C GLN A 28 -34.11 6.48 6.46
N GLN A 29 -34.73 7.64 6.67
CA GLN A 29 -35.85 8.08 5.81
C GLN A 29 -35.41 8.44 4.39
N GLN A 30 -34.17 8.92 4.19
CA GLN A 30 -33.69 9.22 2.83
C GLN A 30 -33.39 7.98 1.99
N GLN A 31 -33.11 6.83 2.60
CA GLN A 31 -32.83 5.59 1.85
C GLN A 31 -34.10 4.89 1.34
N GLN A 32 -35.28 5.19 1.88
CA GLN A 32 -36.53 4.55 1.45
C GLN A 32 -37.33 5.33 0.39
N GLY A 33 -36.91 6.55 0.03
CA GLY A 33 -37.65 7.43 -0.90
C GLY A 33 -37.33 7.28 -2.39
N GLY A 34 -36.48 6.33 -2.79
CA GLY A 34 -35.88 6.27 -4.12
C GLY A 34 -36.28 5.06 -4.99
N LEU A 35 -37.55 4.69 -5.04
CA LEU A 35 -38.06 3.73 -6.03
C LEU A 35 -39.26 4.32 -6.77
N ASN A 36 -38.99 4.98 -7.90
CA ASN A 36 -40.01 5.30 -8.88
C ASN A 36 -40.27 4.08 -9.77
N PRO A 37 -41.53 3.65 -9.94
CA PRO A 37 -41.92 2.66 -10.92
C PRO A 37 -42.49 3.36 -12.16
N ALA A 38 -41.82 3.22 -13.31
CA ALA A 38 -42.42 3.24 -14.64
C ALA A 38 -41.30 3.15 -15.67
N ASP A 39 -41.14 1.99 -16.31
CA ASP A 39 -41.63 1.90 -17.68
C ASP A 39 -41.75 0.45 -18.13
N THR A 40 -42.94 0.16 -18.67
CA THR A 40 -43.37 -1.14 -19.19
C THR A 40 -42.88 -1.32 -20.62
N GLY A 41 -42.10 -2.36 -20.86
CA GLY A 41 -41.68 -2.79 -22.20
C GLY A 41 -41.70 -4.30 -22.32
N PHE A 42 -42.90 -4.85 -22.48
CA PHE A 42 -43.23 -6.25 -22.77
C PHE A 42 -42.64 -6.71 -24.11
N LEU A 43 -42.10 -7.94 -24.19
CA LEU A 43 -42.41 -9.01 -25.17
C LEU A 43 -41.47 -10.23 -24.96
N PRO A 44 -41.84 -11.44 -25.43
CA PRO A 44 -41.81 -12.62 -24.56
C PRO A 44 -40.96 -13.81 -25.06
N SER A 45 -40.86 -14.79 -24.15
CA SER A 45 -40.74 -16.24 -24.37
C SER A 45 -39.45 -16.78 -25.00
N THR A 46 -38.73 -17.61 -24.23
CA THR A 46 -38.88 -19.09 -24.26
C THR A 46 -37.94 -19.72 -23.22
N ASP A 47 -38.48 -20.69 -22.47
CA ASP A 47 -37.92 -22.02 -22.15
C ASP A 47 -36.45 -22.10 -21.64
N PHE A 48 -36.04 -22.89 -20.66
CA PHE A 48 -36.54 -24.12 -20.06
C PHE A 48 -35.44 -24.54 -19.04
N LEU A 49 -35.80 -25.15 -17.89
CA LEU A 49 -34.97 -26.04 -17.04
C LEU A 49 -33.66 -25.45 -16.44
N SER A 50 -33.20 -25.78 -15.24
CA SER A 50 -33.29 -27.01 -14.48
C SER A 50 -32.81 -26.72 -13.05
N ALA A 51 -33.51 -27.24 -12.05
CA ALA A 51 -33.02 -27.29 -10.68
C ALA A 51 -31.85 -28.30 -10.59
N GLY A 52 -30.74 -27.88 -9.97
CA GLY A 52 -29.61 -28.72 -9.58
C GLY A 52 -29.37 -28.61 -8.07
N PRO A 53 -28.85 -29.67 -7.43
CA PRO A 53 -29.03 -29.93 -6.00
C PRO A 53 -28.05 -29.15 -5.11
N THR A 54 -28.49 -28.92 -3.89
CA THR A 54 -27.67 -28.52 -2.74
C THR A 54 -26.67 -29.62 -2.40
N GLU A 55 -25.38 -29.37 -2.61
CA GLU A 55 -24.31 -30.20 -2.07
C GLU A 55 -24.05 -29.83 -0.60
N GLU A 56 -24.22 -30.81 0.28
CA GLU A 56 -23.70 -30.84 1.65
C GLU A 56 -22.17 -30.77 1.60
N PHE A 57 -21.59 -29.72 2.17
CA PHE A 57 -20.16 -29.65 2.45
C PHE A 57 -19.89 -30.33 3.80
N ASP A 58 -19.31 -31.52 3.72
CA ASP A 58 -18.76 -32.29 4.85
C ASP A 58 -17.45 -31.62 5.32
N TYR A 59 -17.43 -31.16 6.57
CA TYR A 59 -16.24 -30.56 7.18
C TYR A 59 -15.37 -31.67 7.77
N HIS A 60 -14.30 -32.03 7.05
CA HIS A 60 -13.20 -32.80 7.62
C HIS A 60 -12.37 -31.91 8.55
N GLU A 61 -12.54 -32.07 9.87
CA GLU A 61 -11.56 -31.67 10.88
C GLU A 61 -10.33 -32.58 10.74
N GLU A 62 -9.25 -32.08 10.15
CA GLU A 62 -7.93 -32.71 10.27
C GLU A 62 -7.20 -32.10 11.49
N GLU A 63 -7.13 -32.92 12.54
CA GLU A 63 -6.22 -32.74 13.67
C GLU A 63 -4.78 -32.91 13.19
N GLU A 64 -3.98 -31.84 13.19
CA GLU A 64 -2.52 -31.96 13.02
C GLU A 64 -1.85 -31.92 14.40
N GLU A 65 -1.52 -33.12 14.88
CA GLU A 65 -0.73 -33.37 16.08
C GLU A 65 0.70 -32.82 15.96
N GLN A 66 1.14 -32.27 17.08
CA GLN A 66 2.50 -31.87 17.40
C GLN A 66 3.51 -33.01 17.18
N GLN A 67 4.55 -32.75 16.39
CA GLN A 67 5.84 -33.44 16.56
C GLN A 67 6.91 -32.45 16.97
N LEU A 68 7.05 -32.34 18.29
CA LEU A 68 8.23 -31.84 18.98
C LEU A 68 9.32 -32.94 18.96
N GLU A 69 10.57 -32.49 18.85
CA GLU A 69 11.78 -33.17 19.31
C GLU A 69 12.22 -34.49 18.66
N ASN A 70 13.25 -34.43 17.81
CA ASN A 70 14.57 -34.91 18.23
C ASN A 70 15.65 -34.72 17.14
N GLY A 71 16.84 -34.31 17.59
CA GLY A 71 18.01 -35.09 17.23
C GLY A 71 19.07 -34.43 16.35
N ASN A 72 20.13 -34.03 17.04
CA ASN A 72 21.52 -34.41 16.77
C ASN A 72 22.41 -33.56 15.84
N ARG A 73 23.43 -33.04 16.53
CA ARG A 73 24.87 -33.27 16.31
C ARG A 73 25.54 -32.51 15.16
N LEU A 74 26.33 -31.53 15.60
CA LEU A 74 27.80 -31.55 15.52
C LEU A 74 28.38 -32.14 14.22
N ARG A 75 28.72 -31.26 13.29
CA ARG A 75 29.98 -31.37 12.53
C ARG A 75 30.62 -29.99 12.38
N SER A 76 31.54 -29.70 13.30
CA SER A 76 32.70 -28.89 12.99
C SER A 76 33.63 -29.70 12.08
N ALA A 77 33.95 -29.16 10.91
CA ALA A 77 35.14 -29.53 10.17
C ALA A 77 35.71 -28.26 9.54
N ALA A 78 36.85 -27.85 10.09
CA ALA A 78 37.72 -26.85 9.54
C ALA A 78 38.20 -27.30 8.15
N GLY A 79 38.05 -26.43 7.16
CA GLY A 79 38.64 -26.57 5.84
C GLY A 79 39.23 -25.23 5.43
N ALA A 80 40.51 -25.05 5.73
CA ALA A 80 41.31 -23.94 5.25
C ALA A 80 41.43 -24.04 3.72
N ALA A 81 40.92 -23.05 3.01
CA ALA A 81 41.26 -22.79 1.62
C ALA A 81 41.48 -21.28 1.47
N THR A 82 42.74 -20.93 1.31
CA THR A 82 43.25 -19.66 0.80
C THR A 82 42.60 -19.38 -0.56
N GLY A 83 41.54 -18.59 -0.56
CA GLY A 83 40.86 -18.07 -1.75
C GLY A 83 41.10 -16.57 -1.85
N ALA A 84 41.53 -16.12 -3.03
CA ALA A 84 41.76 -14.74 -3.37
C ALA A 84 40.66 -13.81 -2.81
N ARG A 85 41.08 -12.69 -2.20
CA ARG A 85 40.23 -11.53 -1.96
C ARG A 85 39.72 -11.03 -3.32
N ALA A 86 38.61 -11.61 -3.77
CA ALA A 86 37.70 -10.89 -4.65
C ALA A 86 37.34 -9.63 -3.88
N ALA A 87 37.66 -8.47 -4.46
CA ALA A 87 37.17 -7.20 -3.98
C ALA A 87 35.66 -7.37 -3.76
N ASP A 88 35.22 -7.22 -2.52
CA ASP A 88 33.81 -7.07 -2.20
C ASP A 88 33.25 -6.07 -3.22
N PRO A 89 32.23 -6.44 -4.01
CA PRO A 89 31.52 -5.44 -4.79
C PRO A 89 31.03 -4.45 -3.75
N ALA A 90 31.62 -3.25 -3.78
CA ALA A 90 31.24 -2.15 -2.93
C ALA A 90 29.71 -2.16 -2.91
N SER A 91 29.17 -2.52 -1.75
CA SER A 91 27.80 -2.25 -1.42
C SER A 91 27.71 -0.74 -1.57
N PHE A 92 27.25 -0.32 -2.74
CA PHE A 92 26.73 1.01 -3.00
C PHE A 92 25.50 1.09 -2.10
N THR A 93 25.70 1.27 -0.79
CA THR A 93 24.81 2.05 0.06
C THR A 93 25.19 3.50 -0.24
N ASP A 94 24.91 3.94 -1.46
CA ASP A 94 23.63 4.55 -1.83
C ASP A 94 23.41 5.76 -0.93
N ALA A 95 23.54 6.91 -1.58
CA ALA A 95 23.55 8.19 -0.93
C ALA A 95 22.23 8.34 -0.17
N THR A 96 22.31 8.50 1.16
CA THR A 96 21.20 8.98 1.95
C THR A 96 20.79 10.34 1.39
N ILE A 97 19.82 10.32 0.49
CA ILE A 97 19.16 11.50 -0.04
C ILE A 97 18.46 12.22 1.11
N SER A 98 18.56 13.54 1.18
CA SER A 98 17.84 14.29 2.20
C SER A 98 16.34 14.31 1.90
N GLU A 99 15.52 14.54 2.92
CA GLU A 99 14.06 14.66 2.75
C GLU A 99 13.71 15.72 1.69
N GLU A 100 14.41 16.86 1.71
CA GLU A 100 14.17 17.95 0.76
C GLU A 100 14.56 17.57 -0.67
N GLU A 101 15.61 16.77 -0.84
CA GLU A 101 15.98 16.26 -2.17
C GLU A 101 14.97 15.21 -2.64
N PHE A 102 14.47 14.36 -1.74
CA PHE A 102 13.40 13.42 -2.06
C PHE A 102 12.11 14.13 -2.46
N GLU A 103 11.70 15.18 -1.76
CA GLU A 103 10.51 15.99 -2.09
C GLU A 103 10.63 16.66 -3.46
N ARG A 104 11.85 17.02 -3.89
CA ARG A 104 12.11 17.62 -5.21
C ARG A 104 12.01 16.63 -6.37
N ILE A 105 12.10 15.33 -6.11
CA ILE A 105 11.90 14.30 -7.14
C ILE A 105 10.42 14.31 -7.56
N SER A 106 10.20 14.32 -8.88
CA SER A 106 8.86 14.26 -9.47
C SER A 106 8.05 13.10 -8.89
N SER A 107 6.76 13.32 -8.62
CA SER A 107 5.86 12.27 -8.13
C SER A 107 5.76 11.10 -9.11
N SER A 108 5.92 11.35 -10.42
CA SER A 108 5.94 10.28 -11.41
C SER A 108 7.12 9.33 -11.20
N MET A 109 8.27 9.83 -10.78
CA MET A 109 9.48 9.04 -10.50
C MET A 109 9.44 8.31 -9.15
N LYS A 110 8.33 8.37 -8.42
CA LYS A 110 8.11 7.65 -7.16
C LYS A 110 7.07 6.55 -7.39
N PRO A 111 7.48 5.27 -7.45
CA PRO A 111 6.57 4.15 -7.75
C PRO A 111 5.40 3.97 -6.78
N CYS A 112 5.61 4.40 -5.53
CA CYS A 112 4.67 4.40 -4.43
C CYS A 112 5.19 5.39 -3.37
N PHE A 113 4.34 5.73 -2.40
CA PHE A 113 4.66 6.68 -1.35
C PHE A 113 4.56 6.02 0.02
N GLN A 114 5.41 6.44 0.95
CA GLN A 114 5.35 5.97 2.33
C GLN A 114 4.65 7.01 3.21
N SER A 115 3.64 6.57 3.95
CA SER A 115 2.95 7.34 4.98
C SER A 115 3.72 7.28 6.29
N GLU A 116 3.48 8.26 7.15
CA GLU A 116 3.91 8.18 8.54
C GLU A 116 2.91 7.39 9.39
N ASP A 117 3.31 7.10 10.63
CA ASP A 117 2.40 6.51 11.60
C ASP A 117 1.18 7.41 11.87
N ARG A 118 -0.01 6.80 11.95
CA ARG A 118 -1.29 7.48 12.20
C ARG A 118 -1.70 8.48 11.10
N GLN A 119 -1.07 8.42 9.93
CA GLN A 119 -1.49 9.15 8.74
C GLN A 119 -2.34 8.30 7.81
N ALA A 120 -2.93 8.93 6.79
CA ALA A 120 -3.78 8.28 5.81
C ALA A 120 -2.99 7.24 5.00
N CYS A 121 -3.66 6.21 4.50
CA CYS A 121 -3.04 5.18 3.65
C CYS A 121 -4.07 4.55 2.71
N GLY A 122 -3.59 3.72 1.78
CA GLY A 122 -4.40 2.98 0.81
C GLY A 122 -5.23 3.91 -0.05
N SER A 123 -6.48 3.51 -0.33
CA SER A 123 -7.38 4.25 -1.24
C SER A 123 -7.94 5.55 -0.65
N ARG A 124 -7.51 5.96 0.54
CA ARG A 124 -7.96 7.22 1.16
C ARG A 124 -7.36 8.44 0.47
N VAL A 125 -6.20 8.28 -0.14
CA VAL A 125 -5.55 9.32 -0.93
C VAL A 125 -5.98 9.23 -2.39
N LYS A 126 -5.87 10.34 -3.08
CA LYS A 126 -6.14 10.43 -4.51
C LYS A 126 -4.96 9.88 -5.31
N GLU A 127 -5.27 9.08 -6.34
CA GLU A 127 -4.24 8.51 -7.23
C GLU A 127 -3.46 9.60 -7.96
N GLU A 128 -4.08 10.75 -8.22
CA GLU A 128 -3.40 11.88 -8.89
C GLU A 128 -2.28 12.47 -8.03
N ASP A 129 -2.46 12.49 -6.71
CA ASP A 129 -1.49 13.05 -5.76
C ASP A 129 -0.43 12.01 -5.36
N TYR A 130 -0.82 10.73 -5.33
CA TYR A 130 0.01 9.61 -4.89
C TYR A 130 -0.13 8.44 -5.88
N PRO A 131 0.51 8.51 -7.06
CA PRO A 131 0.50 7.40 -7.99
C PRO A 131 1.06 6.14 -7.34
N GLY A 132 0.30 5.05 -7.40
CA GLY A 132 0.62 3.79 -6.71
C GLY A 132 0.21 3.71 -5.25
N GLY A 133 -0.44 4.74 -4.71
CA GLY A 133 -1.00 4.76 -3.37
C GLY A 133 0.00 5.08 -2.26
N LEU A 134 -0.55 5.24 -1.05
CA LEU A 134 0.19 5.63 0.15
C LEU A 134 0.26 4.43 1.12
N HIS A 135 1.47 3.92 1.35
CA HIS A 135 1.74 2.70 2.09
C HIS A 135 2.24 2.98 3.50
N CYS A 136 1.88 2.13 4.45
CA CYS A 136 2.36 2.24 5.82
C CYS A 136 3.80 1.74 5.98
N PRO A 137 4.53 2.26 6.98
CA PRO A 137 5.89 1.80 7.29
C PRO A 137 5.89 0.33 7.72
N VAL A 138 7.08 -0.28 7.74
CA VAL A 138 7.28 -1.71 8.06
C VAL A 138 6.61 -2.14 9.38
N SER A 139 6.52 -1.24 10.36
CA SER A 139 5.95 -1.52 11.68
C SER A 139 4.42 -1.38 11.79
N SER A 140 3.73 -0.97 10.72
CA SER A 140 2.34 -0.50 10.80
C SER A 140 1.48 -1.07 9.67
N CYS A 141 0.21 -1.37 9.94
CA CYS A 141 -0.76 -1.77 8.93
C CYS A 141 -1.65 -0.61 8.50
N CYS A 142 -2.16 -0.65 7.27
CA CYS A 142 -3.18 0.25 6.77
C CYS A 142 -4.57 -0.26 7.15
N SER A 143 -5.09 0.15 8.31
CA SER A 143 -6.39 -0.33 8.79
C SER A 143 -7.54 0.42 8.15
N ARG A 144 -8.63 -0.27 7.80
CA ARG A 144 -9.90 0.29 7.28
C ARG A 144 -10.83 0.79 8.38
N THR A 145 -10.58 0.37 9.62
CA THR A 145 -11.54 0.54 10.73
C THR A 145 -11.09 1.55 11.78
N VAL A 146 -9.85 2.03 11.68
CA VAL A 146 -9.31 3.04 12.58
C VAL A 146 -10.11 4.33 12.45
N ILE A 147 -10.45 4.93 13.60
CA ILE A 147 -11.04 6.26 13.68
C ILE A 147 -9.92 7.23 14.04
N GLU A 148 -9.48 8.01 13.08
CA GLU A 148 -8.54 9.10 13.31
C GLU A 148 -9.11 10.40 12.77
N ARG A 149 -8.86 11.49 13.52
CA ARG A 149 -9.31 12.85 13.18
C ARG A 149 -10.80 12.94 12.82
N GLY A 150 -11.63 12.18 13.53
CA GLY A 150 -13.10 12.18 13.34
C GLY A 150 -13.59 11.42 12.11
N SER A 151 -12.77 10.58 11.50
CA SER A 151 -13.15 9.81 10.32
C SER A 151 -12.64 8.37 10.35
N ILE A 152 -13.50 7.44 9.93
CA ILE A 152 -13.17 6.03 9.76
C ILE A 152 -12.50 5.84 8.39
N GLY A 153 -11.56 4.91 8.28
CA GLY A 153 -11.01 4.48 6.98
C GLY A 153 -9.53 4.10 7.06
N GLY A 154 -8.87 4.10 5.90
CA GLY A 154 -7.45 3.80 5.73
C GLY A 154 -6.53 4.71 6.52
N TRP A 155 -6.04 4.23 7.67
CA TRP A 155 -5.04 4.89 8.51
C TRP A 155 -3.95 3.91 8.95
N CYS A 156 -2.71 4.37 8.98
CA CYS A 156 -1.59 3.58 9.47
C CYS A 156 -1.68 3.39 10.98
N SER A 157 -1.69 2.13 11.43
CA SER A 157 -1.77 1.77 12.84
C SER A 157 -0.77 0.70 13.24
N LYS A 158 -0.28 0.79 14.47
CA LYS A 158 0.56 -0.22 15.13
C LYS A 158 -0.23 -1.14 16.05
N SER A 159 -1.52 -0.86 16.26
CA SER A 159 -2.35 -1.64 17.20
C SER A 159 -2.75 -2.96 16.57
N TRP A 160 -2.44 -4.06 17.27
CA TRP A 160 -2.80 -5.40 16.83
C TRP A 160 -4.30 -5.56 16.54
N VAL A 161 -5.17 -4.87 17.29
CA VAL A 161 -6.63 -4.94 17.10
C VAL A 161 -7.02 -4.50 15.69
N TYR A 162 -6.39 -3.42 15.21
CA TYR A 162 -6.64 -2.85 13.89
C TYR A 162 -5.86 -3.54 12.76
N CYS A 163 -4.96 -4.44 13.11
CA CYS A 163 -4.01 -5.10 12.23
C CYS A 163 -4.11 -6.64 12.29
N SER A 164 -5.19 -7.18 12.84
CA SER A 164 -5.31 -8.62 13.16
C SER A 164 -5.81 -9.47 12.00
N SER A 165 -6.52 -8.89 11.03
CA SER A 165 -7.17 -9.63 9.94
C SER A 165 -7.22 -8.80 8.66
N SER A 166 -7.12 -9.46 7.51
CA SER A 166 -7.30 -8.85 6.18
C SER A 166 -8.69 -8.23 5.95
N LEU A 167 -9.68 -8.57 6.80
CA LEU A 167 -10.97 -7.87 6.82
C LEU A 167 -10.87 -6.47 7.41
N ILE A 168 -9.88 -6.24 8.28
CA ILE A 168 -9.71 -5.03 9.09
C ILE A 168 -8.63 -4.13 8.48
N TYR A 169 -7.62 -4.67 7.79
CA TYR A 169 -6.55 -3.90 7.17
C TYR A 169 -6.26 -4.31 5.72
N GLU A 170 -5.64 -3.41 4.96
CA GLU A 170 -5.27 -3.59 3.57
C GLU A 170 -3.83 -4.09 3.46
N ALA A 171 -3.66 -5.39 3.22
CA ALA A 171 -2.33 -6.01 3.18
C ALA A 171 -1.41 -5.40 2.12
N GLU A 172 -1.96 -4.98 0.98
CA GLU A 172 -1.20 -4.37 -0.11
C GLU A 172 -0.55 -3.02 0.27
N PHE A 173 -1.14 -2.28 1.22
CA PHE A 173 -0.64 -0.98 1.70
C PHE A 173 -0.02 -1.04 3.10
N SER A 174 0.26 -2.24 3.61
CA SER A 174 0.70 -2.45 4.99
C SER A 174 2.15 -2.92 5.07
N TYR A 175 2.76 -2.73 6.24
CA TYR A 175 4.01 -3.38 6.62
C TYR A 175 5.17 -3.16 5.63
N GLY A 176 5.30 -1.94 5.10
CA GLY A 176 6.45 -1.57 4.26
C GLY A 176 6.48 -2.27 2.90
N THR A 177 5.31 -2.59 2.33
CA THR A 177 5.22 -3.14 0.96
C THR A 177 5.73 -2.16 -0.10
N CYS A 178 5.80 -0.86 0.19
CA CYS A 178 6.36 0.14 -0.71
C CYS A 178 7.89 0.11 -0.69
N ASN A 179 8.47 -0.71 -1.57
CA ASN A 179 9.91 -0.84 -1.77
C ASN A 179 10.21 -1.26 -3.22
N CYS A 180 11.46 -1.14 -3.63
CA CYS A 180 11.90 -1.50 -4.97
C CYS A 180 11.69 -2.98 -5.27
N SER A 181 11.79 -3.90 -4.30
CA SER A 181 11.56 -5.32 -4.57
C SER A 181 10.13 -5.62 -5.04
N ALA A 182 9.14 -4.89 -4.51
CA ALA A 182 7.74 -5.00 -4.90
C ALA A 182 7.39 -4.15 -6.13
N PHE A 183 8.04 -2.99 -6.31
CA PHE A 183 7.63 -1.98 -7.31
C PHE A 183 8.66 -1.68 -8.40
N ARG A 184 9.76 -2.44 -8.52
CA ARG A 184 10.84 -2.20 -9.52
C ARG A 184 10.31 -2.02 -10.95
N ASN A 185 9.30 -2.81 -11.32
CA ASN A 185 8.74 -2.82 -12.67
C ASN A 185 7.94 -1.56 -13.01
N ARG A 186 7.69 -0.68 -12.04
CA ARG A 186 7.03 0.60 -12.27
C ARG A 186 7.98 1.70 -12.67
N CYS A 187 9.29 1.56 -12.44
CA CYS A 187 10.25 2.56 -12.88
C CYS A 187 10.33 2.66 -14.42
N PRO A 188 10.55 3.87 -14.98
CA PRO A 188 10.60 4.04 -16.42
C PRO A 188 11.81 3.33 -17.01
N ALA A 189 11.75 2.96 -18.29
CA ALA A 189 12.87 2.34 -18.97
C ALA A 189 14.12 3.24 -18.92
N GLY A 190 15.29 2.63 -18.68
CA GLY A 190 16.54 3.38 -18.52
C GLY A 190 16.69 4.09 -17.16
N SER A 191 15.92 3.67 -16.14
CA SER A 191 16.12 4.09 -14.75
C SER A 191 16.38 2.90 -13.84
N ASP A 192 17.05 3.17 -12.73
CA ASP A 192 17.26 2.23 -11.64
C ASP A 192 16.41 2.65 -10.43
N CYS A 193 15.93 1.68 -9.66
CA CYS A 193 15.13 1.92 -8.46
C CYS A 193 16.03 1.92 -7.22
N PHE A 194 15.82 2.88 -6.33
CA PHE A 194 16.55 3.05 -5.07
C PHE A 194 15.56 3.15 -3.90
N ASP A 195 15.82 2.40 -2.82
CA ASP A 195 15.00 2.39 -1.61
C ASP A 195 15.54 3.43 -0.61
N THR A 196 14.65 4.22 -0.02
CA THR A 196 14.99 5.22 1.01
C THR A 196 14.04 5.11 2.20
N ASP A 197 14.36 5.78 3.30
CA ASP A 197 13.49 5.84 4.47
C ASP A 197 12.13 6.53 4.20
N PHE A 198 12.06 7.33 3.14
CA PHE A 198 10.85 8.04 2.68
C PHE A 198 10.06 7.26 1.61
N GLY A 199 10.58 6.11 1.17
CA GLY A 199 10.03 5.28 0.11
C GLY A 199 10.98 5.10 -1.09
N PRO A 200 10.63 4.24 -2.05
CA PRO A 200 11.42 4.01 -3.24
C PRO A 200 11.27 5.16 -4.23
N TYR A 201 12.33 5.43 -4.99
CA TYR A 201 12.29 6.33 -6.13
C TYR A 201 13.10 5.78 -7.30
N CYS A 202 12.77 6.24 -8.50
CA CYS A 202 13.48 5.91 -9.72
C CYS A 202 14.48 7.03 -10.04
N LYS A 203 15.68 6.64 -10.48
CA LYS A 203 16.70 7.57 -10.93
C LYS A 203 17.20 7.15 -12.30
N CYS A 204 17.24 8.08 -13.24
CA CYS A 204 17.73 7.80 -14.58
C CYS A 204 19.18 7.29 -14.56
N GLN A 205 19.47 6.29 -15.39
CA GLN A 205 20.81 5.76 -15.56
C GLN A 205 21.75 6.86 -16.07
N THR A 206 23.05 6.67 -15.83
CA THR A 206 24.07 7.67 -16.18
C THR A 206 24.01 8.01 -17.68
N GLY A 207 23.90 9.31 -17.99
CA GLY A 207 23.80 9.82 -19.37
C GLY A 207 22.37 10.03 -19.88
N LEU A 208 21.37 9.56 -19.13
CA LEU A 208 19.97 9.92 -19.33
C LEU A 208 19.55 11.02 -18.36
N VAL A 209 18.59 11.83 -18.78
CA VAL A 209 17.99 12.90 -17.98
C VAL A 209 16.47 12.75 -17.96
N GLU A 210 15.87 13.16 -16.85
CA GLU A 210 14.43 13.28 -16.75
C GLU A 210 13.95 14.43 -17.65
N THR A 211 12.90 14.18 -18.43
CA THR A 211 12.29 15.21 -19.27
C THR A 211 11.10 15.80 -18.51
N GLU A 212 11.05 17.13 -18.34
CA GLU A 212 9.94 17.78 -17.63
C GLU A 212 8.59 17.39 -18.23
N GLY A 213 7.74 16.74 -17.43
CA GLY A 213 6.36 16.40 -17.77
C GLY A 213 6.13 14.98 -18.30
N ASP A 214 7.18 14.26 -18.71
CA ASP A 214 7.07 12.89 -19.21
C ASP A 214 7.83 11.91 -18.32
N PHE A 215 7.19 10.80 -17.97
CA PHE A 215 7.75 9.68 -17.21
C PHE A 215 8.79 8.89 -18.02
N VAL A 216 9.80 9.57 -18.55
CA VAL A 216 10.78 9.00 -19.49
C VAL A 216 12.16 9.58 -19.21
N CYS A 217 13.12 8.68 -18.99
CA CYS A 217 14.53 9.02 -19.02
C CYS A 217 15.00 9.09 -20.48
N THR A 218 15.36 10.28 -20.95
CA THR A 218 15.79 10.50 -22.35
C THR A 218 17.25 10.94 -22.41
N CYS A 219 17.86 10.85 -23.58
CA CYS A 219 19.22 11.34 -23.77
C CYS A 219 19.28 12.86 -23.68
N LEU A 220 20.33 13.39 -23.04
CA LEU A 220 20.61 14.82 -23.01
C LEU A 220 20.63 15.39 -24.44
N GLY A 221 20.05 16.57 -24.66
CA GLY A 221 19.92 17.18 -25.99
C GLY A 221 21.23 17.16 -26.81
N GLY A 222 21.14 16.67 -28.05
CA GLY A 222 22.29 16.43 -28.94
C GLY A 222 22.82 14.99 -28.94
N TYR A 223 22.34 14.15 -28.03
CA TYR A 223 22.59 12.71 -28.04
C TYR A 223 21.36 11.96 -28.53
N VAL A 224 21.57 10.90 -29.31
CA VAL A 224 20.53 9.97 -29.73
C VAL A 224 20.68 8.65 -28.98
N SER A 225 19.56 8.07 -28.55
CA SER A 225 19.58 6.72 -27.96
C SER A 225 19.98 5.71 -29.03
N LYS A 226 21.05 4.95 -28.76
CA LYS A 226 21.47 3.82 -29.57
C LYS A 226 21.34 2.55 -28.74
N LYS A 227 20.52 1.61 -29.22
CA LYS A 227 20.44 0.26 -28.65
C LYS A 227 21.77 -0.46 -28.82
N LEU A 228 22.42 -0.77 -27.71
CA LEU A 228 23.61 -1.63 -27.66
C LEU A 228 23.21 -3.11 -27.60
N SER A 229 22.09 -3.40 -26.91
CA SER A 229 21.51 -4.74 -26.80
C SER A 229 19.99 -4.65 -26.65
N HIS A 230 19.32 -5.78 -26.51
CA HIS A 230 17.87 -5.81 -26.29
C HIS A 230 17.45 -5.16 -24.95
N GLU A 231 18.37 -5.03 -24.00
CA GLU A 231 18.11 -4.53 -22.64
C GLU A 231 18.92 -3.27 -22.29
N ARG A 232 19.82 -2.83 -23.19
CA ARG A 232 20.70 -1.67 -22.94
C ARG A 232 20.66 -0.67 -24.06
N GLU A 233 20.36 0.57 -23.68
CA GLU A 233 20.47 1.76 -24.51
C GLU A 233 21.60 2.64 -23.98
N GLN A 234 22.33 3.28 -24.89
CA GLN A 234 23.33 4.27 -24.54
C GLN A 234 23.14 5.51 -25.39
N CYS A 235 23.26 6.68 -24.76
CA CYS A 235 23.25 7.96 -25.44
C CYS A 235 24.57 8.17 -26.17
N VAL A 236 24.51 8.35 -27.48
CA VAL A 236 25.68 8.64 -28.33
C VAL A 236 25.51 9.97 -29.04
N PHE A 237 26.60 10.72 -29.16
CA PHE A 237 26.58 12.02 -29.85
C PHE A 237 26.41 11.79 -31.36
N GLN A 238 25.48 12.53 -31.98
CA GLN A 238 25.26 12.46 -33.42
C GLN A 238 26.21 13.45 -34.11
N TYR A 239 27.26 12.93 -34.77
CA TYR A 239 28.21 13.72 -35.56
C TYR A 239 27.70 13.93 -36.99
#